data_AF-A0A6M4NS11-F1
#
_entry.id   AF-A0A6M4NS11-F1
#
_cell.length_a   1.000
_cell.length_b   1.000
_cell.length_c   1.000
_cell.angle_alpha   90.00
_cell.angle_beta   90.00
_cell.angle_gamma   90.00
#
_symmetry.space_group_name_H-M   'P 1'
#
loop_
_entity.id
_entity.type
_entity.pdbx_description
1 polymer ?
#
loop_
_entity_poly.entity_id
_entity_poly.type
_entity_poly.pdbx_seq_one_letter_code
_entity_poly.pdbx_strand_id
1 'polypeptide(L)' 'MVKTTPVEGLSDDERELLIEALRALRHQRGKAWNAACDAALAVNKRQPSLRSAGIDDIQRLARRLGGRATHWSEE' A
#
# COMPACT_ATOMS: atom_id res chain seq x y z
N MET A 1 -3.60 2.65 20.56
CA MET A 1 -2.56 2.13 19.62
C MET A 1 -2.70 0.63 19.55
N VAL A 2 -3.11 0.06 18.42
CA VAL A 2 -3.08 -1.40 18.22
C VAL A 2 -1.62 -1.78 18.03
N LYS A 3 -1.03 -2.54 18.97
CA LYS A 3 0.29 -3.14 18.79
C LYS A 3 0.18 -4.15 17.66
N THR A 4 0.68 -3.80 16.48
CA THR A 4 0.81 -4.73 15.36
C THR A 4 1.95 -5.69 15.66
N THR A 5 1.63 -6.96 15.91
CA THR A 5 2.61 -8.03 16.09
C THR A 5 3.45 -8.17 14.81
N PRO A 6 4.79 -8.20 14.93
CA PRO A 6 5.67 -8.47 13.80
C PRO A 6 5.33 -9.82 13.14
N VAL A 7 5.56 -9.93 11.82
CA VAL A 7 5.49 -11.25 11.17
C VAL A 7 6.71 -12.06 11.63
N GLU A 8 6.49 -13.20 12.27
CA GLU A 8 7.57 -14.08 12.77
C GLU A 8 8.10 -15.01 11.67
N GLY A 9 9.31 -15.55 11.86
CA GLY A 9 9.90 -16.56 10.97
C GLY A 9 10.54 -16.05 9.68
N LEU A 10 10.63 -14.72 9.48
CA LEU A 10 11.33 -14.10 8.35
C LEU A 10 12.69 -13.55 8.77
N SER A 11 13.70 -13.79 7.93
CA SER A 11 15.01 -13.12 8.00
C SER A 11 14.87 -11.62 7.69
N ASP A 12 15.92 -10.85 7.99
CA ASP A 12 15.92 -9.41 7.69
C ASP A 12 15.86 -9.14 6.18
N ASP A 13 16.59 -9.91 5.37
CA ASP A 13 16.57 -9.82 3.90
C ASP A 13 15.18 -10.13 3.33
N GLU A 14 14.49 -11.14 3.87
CA GLU A 14 13.13 -11.48 3.45
C GLU A 14 12.13 -10.37 3.80
N ARG A 15 12.28 -9.75 4.98
CA ARG A 15 11.46 -8.60 5.38
C ARG A 15 11.67 -7.42 4.45
N GLU A 16 12.92 -7.11 4.12
CA GLU A 16 13.27 -6.00 3.22
C GLU A 16 12.70 -6.23 1.82
N LEU A 17 12.89 -7.43 1.27
CA LEU A 17 12.32 -7.81 -0.04
C LEU A 17 10.79 -7.66 -0.05
N LEU A 18 10.10 -8.10 1.00
CA LEU A 18 8.65 -7.97 1.11
C LEU A 18 8.21 -6.51 1.25
N ILE A 19 8.96 -5.68 1.96
CA ILE A 19 8.67 -4.24 2.08
C ILE A 19 8.77 -3.56 0.70
N GLU A 20 9.82 -3.87 -0.08
CA GLU A 20 9.98 -3.33 -1.43
C GLU A 20 8.88 -3.83 -2.39
N ALA A 21 8.51 -5.11 -2.31
CA ALA A 21 7.39 -5.65 -3.08
C ALA A 21 6.06 -4.94 -2.74
N LEU A 22 5.82 -4.66 -1.45
CA LEU A 22 4.63 -3.92 -1.00
C LEU A 22 4.66 -2.46 -1.44
N ARG A 23 5.83 -1.82 -1.49
CA ARG A 23 5.99 -0.47 -2.03
C ARG A 23 5.61 -0.42 -3.52
N ALA A 24 6.16 -1.34 -4.32
CA ALA A 24 5.83 -1.47 -5.73
C ALA A 24 4.32 -1.73 -5.94
N LEU A 25 3.72 -2.63 -5.14
CA LEU A 25 2.29 -2.91 -5.20
C LEU A 25 1.44 -1.68 -4.85
N ARG A 26 1.82 -0.91 -3.83
CA ARG A 26 1.13 0.34 -3.47
C ARG A 26 1.14 1.33 -4.62
N HIS A 27 2.28 1.49 -5.29
CA HIS A 27 2.41 2.38 -6.44
C HIS A 27 1.47 1.99 -7.57
N GLN A 28 1.50 0.71 -7.96
CA GLN A 28 0.63 0.19 -9.03
C GLN A 28 -0.86 0.35 -8.68
N ARG A 29 -1.26 0.08 -7.44
CA ARG A 29 -2.65 0.28 -7.01
C ARG A 29 -3.05 1.74 -6.95
N GLY A 30 -2.15 2.63 -6.56
CA GLY A 30 -2.37 4.08 -6.61
C GLY A 30 -2.63 4.56 -8.04
N LYS A 31 -1.79 4.14 -8.99
CA LYS A 31 -1.98 4.43 -10.43
C LYS A 31 -3.32 3.92 -10.95
N ALA A 32 -3.66 2.67 -10.65
CA ALA A 32 -4.91 2.07 -11.07
C ALA A 32 -6.14 2.79 -10.47
N TRP A 33 -6.06 3.18 -9.19
CA TRP A 33 -7.14 3.93 -8.54
C TRP A 33 -7.32 5.33 -9.13
N ASN A 34 -6.23 6.05 -9.41
CA ASN A 34 -6.28 7.34 -10.10
C ASN A 34 -6.95 7.21 -11.47
N ALA A 35 -6.52 6.24 -12.29
CA ALA A 35 -7.13 5.98 -13.60
C ALA A 35 -8.64 5.65 -13.50
N ALA A 36 -9.04 4.90 -12.47
CA ALA A 36 -10.46 4.62 -12.23
C ALA A 36 -11.25 5.87 -11.80
N CYS A 37 -10.63 6.78 -11.03
CA CYS A 37 -11.23 8.06 -10.68
C CYS A 37 -11.39 8.96 -11.90
N ASP A 38 -10.38 9.04 -12.76
CA ASP A 38 -10.42 9.82 -14.00
C ASP A 38 -11.52 9.30 -14.93
N ALA A 39 -11.61 7.98 -15.09
CA ALA A 39 -12.67 7.35 -15.87
C ALA A 39 -14.07 7.62 -15.30
N ALA A 40 -14.23 7.61 -13.97
CA ALA A 40 -15.50 7.94 -13.32
C ALA A 40 -15.90 9.41 -13.51
N LEU A 41 -14.93 10.33 -13.41
CA LEU A 41 -15.14 11.76 -13.65
C LEU A 41 -15.56 12.03 -15.10
N ALA A 42 -14.91 11.38 -16.07
CA ALA A 42 -15.22 11.54 -17.49
C ALA A 42 -16.69 11.19 -17.84
N VAL A 43 -17.35 10.36 -17.02
CA VAL A 43 -18.75 9.96 -17.20
C VAL A 43 -19.68 10.50 -16.11
N ASN A 44 -19.26 11.52 -15.34
CA ASN A 44 -20.01 12.13 -14.24
C ASN A 44 -20.54 11.10 -13.21
N LYS A 45 -19.77 10.04 -12.94
CA LYS A 45 -20.10 9.04 -11.91
C LYS A 45 -19.29 9.28 -10.64
N ARG A 46 -19.80 8.72 -9.54
CA ARG A 46 -19.10 8.70 -8.25
C ARG A 46 -17.77 7.96 -8.38
N GLN A 47 -16.69 8.59 -7.92
CA GLN A 47 -15.36 7.98 -7.86
C GLN A 47 -15.31 6.78 -6.89
N PRO A 48 -14.48 5.77 -7.18
CA PRO A 48 -14.27 4.64 -6.26
C PRO A 48 -13.58 5.11 -4.97
N SER A 49 -13.94 4.47 -3.85
CA SER A 49 -13.27 4.78 -2.58
C SER A 49 -11.80 4.36 -2.57
N LEU A 50 -10.96 5.07 -1.82
CA LEU A 50 -9.56 4.65 -1.62
C LEU A 50 -9.48 3.29 -0.89
N ARG A 51 -10.43 3.00 0.01
CA ARG A 51 -10.53 1.73 0.71
C ARG A 51 -10.64 0.54 -0.25
N SER A 52 -11.42 0.66 -1.32
CA SER A 52 -11.54 -0.42 -2.32
C SER A 52 -10.25 -0.68 -3.11
N ALA A 53 -9.29 0.25 -3.10
CA ALA A 53 -7.96 0.01 -3.67
C ALA A 53 -7.04 -0.77 -2.71
N GLY A 54 -7.45 -1.00 -1.45
CA GLY A 54 -6.67 -1.77 -0.47
C GLY A 54 -5.29 -1.17 -0.15
N ILE A 55 -5.11 0.14 -0.36
CA ILE A 55 -3.83 0.83 -0.12
C ILE A 55 -3.49 0.83 1.38
N ASP A 56 -4.49 1.03 2.24
CA ASP A 56 -4.30 1.00 3.69
C ASP A 56 -3.87 -0.39 4.19
N ASP A 57 -4.34 -1.47 3.54
CA ASP A 57 -3.96 -2.83 3.89
C ASP A 57 -2.48 -3.09 3.59
N ILE A 58 -1.99 -2.56 2.47
CA ILE A 58 -0.58 -2.64 2.08
C ILE A 58 0.30 -1.92 3.12
N GLN A 59 -0.10 -0.71 3.51
CA GLN A 59 0.62 0.06 4.53
C GLN A 59 0.60 -0.65 5.90
N ARG A 60 -0.53 -1.23 6.30
CA ARG A 60 -0.64 -2.00 7.54
C ARG A 60 0.27 -3.22 7.53
N LEU A 61 0.31 -3.95 6.41
CA LEU A 61 1.14 -5.14 6.27
C LEU A 61 2.63 -4.78 6.33
N ALA A 62 3.04 -3.73 5.63
CA ALA A 62 4.45 -3.33 5.65
C ALA A 62 4.92 -2.86 7.04
N ARG A 63 4.06 -2.16 7.80
CA ARG A 63 4.37 -1.82 9.21
C ARG A 63 4.61 -3.06 10.07
N ARG A 64 3.87 -4.16 9.83
CA ARG A 64 4.08 -5.45 10.52
C ARG A 64 5.39 -6.14 10.12
N LEU A 65 5.94 -5.80 8.96
CA LEU A 65 7.23 -6.29 8.50
C LEU A 65 8.42 -5.43 8.99
N GLY A 66 8.15 -4.31 9.65
CA GLY A 66 9.19 -3.36 10.10
C GLY A 66 9.36 -2.15 9.19
N GLY A 67 8.55 -2.04 8.12
CA GLY A 67 8.55 -0.90 7.21
C GLY A 67 8.17 0.41 7.91
N ARG A 68 9.08 1.38 7.89
CA ARG A 68 8.86 2.74 8.41
C ARG A 68 8.18 3.64 7.37
N ALA A 69 7.54 4.72 7.83
CA ALA A 69 6.91 5.73 6.96
C ALA A 69 7.87 6.31 5.89
N THR A 70 9.16 6.37 6.20
CA THR A 70 10.22 6.81 5.26
C THR A 70 10.36 5.92 4.03
N HIS A 71 9.92 4.65 4.06
CA HIS A 71 9.92 3.77 2.88
C HIS A 71 8.81 4.11 1.87
N TRP A 72 7.88 5.00 2.22
CA TRP A 72 6.70 5.36 1.40
C TRP A 72 6.81 6.76 0.80
N SER A 73 7.81 7.52 1.23
CA SER A 73 8.17 8.81 0.66
C SER A 73 9.00 8.54 -0.59
N GLU A 74 8.37 8.53 -1.75
CA GLU A 74 9.08 8.82 -2.99
C GLU A 74 9.21 10.35 -3.09
N GLU A 75 10.43 10.83 -3.28
CA GLU A 75 10.72 12.11 -3.93
C GLU A 75 10.10 12.17 -5.33
#